data_AF-A0A9J6NYD2-F1
#
_entry.id   AF-A0A9J6NYD2-F1
#
_cell.length_a   1.000
_cell.length_b   1.000
_cell.length_c   1.000
_cell.angle_alpha   90.00
_cell.angle_beta   90.00
_cell.angle_gamma   90.00
#
_symmetry.space_group_name_H-M   'P 1'
#
loop_
_entity.id
_entity.type
_entity.pdbx_description
1 polymer ?
#
loop_
_entity_poly.entity_id
_entity_poly.type
_entity_poly.pdbx_seq_one_letter_code
_entity_poly.pdbx_strand_id
1 'polypeptide(L)' 'MYKYIYVEANAQGLLFQQANHRELIDKYSAEGWRFVTAIPSAFDGHGVIKNFDLVFEKEE' A
#
# COMPACT_ATOMS: atom_id res chain seq x y z
N MET A 1 -15.71 -11.33 -12.06
CA MET A 1 -15.43 -11.61 -10.61
C MET A 1 -14.31 -10.67 -10.20
N TYR A 2 -14.22 -10.18 -8.96
CA TYR A 2 -13.10 -9.29 -8.61
C TYR A 2 -11.86 -10.08 -8.21
N LYS A 3 -10.72 -9.73 -8.80
CA LYS A 3 -9.39 -10.16 -8.36
C LYS A 3 -8.78 -9.09 -7.47
N TYR A 4 -8.20 -9.51 -6.35
CA TYR A 4 -7.54 -8.63 -5.39
C TYR A 4 -6.02 -8.86 -5.37
N ILE A 5 -5.27 -7.77 -5.15
CA ILE A 5 -3.84 -7.82 -4.82
C ILE A 5 -3.55 -6.92 -3.61
N TYR A 6 -2.47 -7.26 -2.91
CA TYR A 6 -2.00 -6.57 -1.70
C TYR A 6 -0.56 -6.15 -1.93
N VAL A 7 -0.28 -4.86 -1.80
CA VAL A 7 1.04 -4.28 -2.08
C VAL A 7 1.54 -3.59 -0.82
N GLU A 8 2.69 -4.02 -0.31
CA GLU A 8 3.30 -3.39 0.87
C GLU A 8 3.80 -1.98 0.54
N ALA A 9 3.41 -1.01 1.37
CA ALA A 9 3.84 0.37 1.34
C ALA A 9 4.46 0.77 2.68
N ASN A 10 5.52 1.56 2.67
CA ASN A 10 6.13 2.04 3.89
C ASN A 10 5.42 3.32 4.38
N ALA A 11 5.07 3.37 5.67
CA ALA A 11 4.51 4.53 6.34
C ALA A 11 5.60 5.50 6.81
N GLN A 12 6.77 4.95 7.17
CA GLN A 12 7.90 5.69 7.72
C GLN A 12 9.17 5.10 7.14
N GLY A 13 9.92 5.85 6.33
CA GLY A 13 11.20 5.38 5.85
C GLY A 13 12.23 5.33 6.97
N LEU A 14 13.05 4.28 6.96
CA LEU A 14 14.29 4.32 7.71
C LEU A 14 15.18 5.42 7.11
N LEU A 15 15.54 6.37 7.97
CA LEU A 15 16.55 7.40 7.81
C LEU A 15 16.31 8.45 6.72
N PHE A 16 15.82 8.12 5.52
CA PHE A 16 15.60 9.10 4.42
C PHE A 16 14.55 8.70 3.37
N GLN A 17 13.86 7.56 3.50
CA GLN A 17 12.84 7.17 2.52
C GLN A 17 11.50 7.86 2.82
N GLN A 18 10.92 8.53 1.82
CA GLN A 18 9.57 9.04 1.95
C GLN A 18 8.56 7.89 1.88
N ALA A 19 7.34 8.11 2.36
CA ALA A 19 6.27 7.13 2.21
C ALA A 19 5.99 6.90 0.72
N ASN A 20 6.05 5.65 0.27
CA ASN A 20 5.96 5.28 -1.16
C ASN A 20 4.53 5.01 -1.65
N HIS A 21 3.51 5.21 -0.81
CA HIS A 21 2.12 4.88 -1.14
C HIS A 21 1.62 5.56 -2.42
N ARG A 22 2.02 6.82 -2.69
CA ARG A 22 1.61 7.54 -3.90
C ARG A 22 2.15 6.89 -5.16
N GLU A 23 3.46 6.59 -5.17
CA GLU A 23 4.13 5.95 -6.30
C GLU A 23 3.53 4.57 -6.61
N LEU A 24 3.19 3.81 -5.56
CA LEU A 24 2.54 2.52 -5.70
C LEU A 24 1.11 2.67 -6.24
N ILE A 25 0.30 3.58 -5.69
CA ILE A 25 -1.07 3.83 -6.15
C ILE A 25 -1.07 4.25 -7.63
N ASP A 26 -0.20 5.18 -8.01
CA ASP A 26 -0.12 5.67 -9.39
C ASP A 26 0.30 4.55 -10.35
N LYS A 27 1.32 3.75 -9.97
CA LYS A 27 1.78 2.61 -10.75
C LYS A 27 0.66 1.59 -11.00
N TYR A 28 0.01 1.11 -9.94
CA TYR A 28 -1.02 0.08 -10.07
C TYR A 28 -2.29 0.62 -10.75
N SER A 29 -2.61 1.90 -10.56
CA SER A 29 -3.68 2.57 -11.30
C SER A 29 -3.40 2.61 -12.80
N ALA A 30 -2.16 2.89 -13.21
CA ALA A 30 -1.74 2.86 -14.62
C ALA A 30 -1.81 1.44 -15.23
N GLU A 31 -1.63 0.40 -14.41
CA GLU A 31 -1.81 -1.02 -14.80
C GLU A 31 -3.30 -1.47 -14.83
N GLY A 32 -4.22 -0.55 -14.52
CA GLY A 32 -5.66 -0.78 -14.54
C GLY A 32 -6.21 -1.46 -13.29
N TRP A 33 -5.51 -1.35 -12.16
CA TRP A 33 -6.01 -1.76 -10.86
C TRP A 33 -6.68 -0.58 -10.16
N ARG A 34 -7.81 -0.81 -9.52
CA ARG A 34 -8.50 0.19 -8.71
C ARG A 34 -8.03 0.12 -7.26
N PHE A 35 -7.57 1.24 -6.71
CA PHE A 35 -7.27 1.33 -5.28
C PHE A 35 -8.56 1.21 -4.45
N VAL A 36 -8.50 0.38 -3.41
CA VAL A 36 -9.64 0.10 -2.52
C VAL A 36 -9.42 0.70 -1.14
N THR A 37 -8.31 0.34 -0.48
CA THR A 37 -8.00 0.79 0.89
C THR A 37 -6.54 0.53 1.24
N ALA A 38 -6.11 1.06 2.38
CA ALA A 38 -4.82 0.79 3.01
C ALA A 38 -5.05 0.19 4.41
N ILE A 39 -4.45 -0.97 4.70
CA ILE A 39 -4.60 -1.67 5.98
C ILE A 39 -3.25 -1.64 6.70
N PRO A 40 -3.12 -1.12 7.93
CA PRO A 40 -1.87 -1.22 8.69
C PRO A 40 -1.44 -2.68 8.84
N SER A 41 -0.23 -3.02 8.38
CA SER A 41 0.28 -4.41 8.39
C SER A 41 1.46 -4.60 9.34
N ALA A 42 2.15 -3.53 9.72
CA ALA A 42 3.22 -3.57 10.72
C ALA A 42 3.21 -2.34 11.63
N PHE A 43 3.57 -2.56 12.90
CA PHE A 43 3.72 -1.53 13.92
C PHE A 43 5.09 -1.65 14.58
N ASP A 44 5.62 -0.55 15.12
CA ASP A 44 6.79 -0.57 15.97
C ASP A 44 6.45 -0.92 17.44
N GLY A 45 7.47 -1.00 18.30
CA GLY A 45 7.29 -1.29 19.72
C GLY A 45 6.51 -0.23 20.52
N HIS A 46 6.20 0.92 19.91
CA HIS A 46 5.43 2.01 20.49
C HIS A 46 4.03 2.15 19.87
N GLY A 47 3.66 1.24 18.96
CA GLY A 47 2.36 1.25 18.29
C GLY A 47 2.27 2.21 17.10
N VAL A 48 3.40 2.73 16.61
CA VAL A 48 3.44 3.55 15.40
C VAL A 48 3.39 2.64 14.17
N ILE A 49 2.53 2.96 13.21
CA ILE A 49 2.42 2.21 11.95
C ILE A 49 3.73 2.34 11.17
N LYS A 50 4.29 1.19 10.78
CA LYS A 50 5.48 1.10 9.93
C LYS A 50 5.14 0.82 8.47
N ASN A 51 4.21 -0.09 8.22
CA ASN A 51 3.83 -0.51 6.86
C ASN A 51 2.31 -0.56 6.72
N PHE A 52 1.85 -0.43 5.49
CA PHE A 52 0.48 -0.66 5.06
C PHE A 52 0.44 -1.70 3.95
N ASP A 53 -0.59 -2.52 3.92
CA ASP A 53 -1.00 -3.25 2.73
C ASP A 53 -1.99 -2.38 1.95
N LEU A 54 -1.58 -1.94 0.76
CA LEU A 54 -2.46 -1.29 -0.20
C LEU A 54 -3.24 -2.36 -0.96
N VAL A 55 -4.56 -2.33 -0.80
CA VAL A 55 -5.47 -3.28 -1.44
C VAL A 55 -5.93 -2.69 -2.75
N PHE A 56 -5.77 -3.46 -3.83
CA PHE A 56 -6.30 -3.12 -5.14
C PHE A 56 -7.21 -4.22 -5.68
N GLU A 57 -8.17 -3.83 -6.50
CA GLU A 57 -9.08 -4.74 -7.19
C GLU A 57 -9.10 -4.52 -8.70
N LYS A 58 -9.41 -5.57 -9.45
CA LYS A 58 -9.67 -5.50 -10.89
C LYS A 58 -10.78 -6.49 -11.26
N GLU A 59 -11.64 -6.10 -12.17
CA GLU A 59 -12.70 -6.97 -12.68
C GLU A 59 -12.08 -8.01 -13.65
N GLU A 60 -12.35 -9.28 -13.40
CA GLU A 60 -12.13 -10.42 -14.31
C GLU A 60 -13.37 -10.71 -15.15
#